data_AF-A0A8J7P052-F1
#
_entry.id   AF-A0A8J7P052-F1
#
_cell.length_a   1.000
_cell.length_b   1.000
_cell.length_c   1.000
_cell.angle_alpha   90.00
_cell.angle_beta   90.00
_cell.angle_gamma   90.00
#
_symmetry.space_group_name_H-M   'P 1'
#
loop_
_entity.id
_entity.type
_entity.pdbx_description
1 polymer ?
#
loop_
_entity_poly.entity_id
_entity_poly.type
_entity_poly.pdbx_seq_one_letter_code
_entity_poly.pdbx_strand_id
1 'polypeptide(L)'
;MVALLVSLLACFCRSGSTDSVFGPVRNPWSYSTHCRDRSGQTPGGGTSDSDWAVTGGSSGGSAAAVASLTCFASLGSDTGGSTRNPAANCGIVGLKPTYGLLSRHGLIPLVNSLDVPGIMTRSVHDAATVLGVLQGHDPKDSTTVDYPVTPINLPDDIDVSSICIGIPREYHAPSLSSETLSHWSRTAELFEKAGARVVEVSLPHTQHSIVCYHVLCMAEVASNMARFDGLEYGYRSAVDSSTEAMYAATRHEGFNDVVRRRVLSGNYFLLKQNFDRYFVKAQKVRRLIANDFAKVFSSGVDLLLTPTTLTEAIRYTDFTKEDNRTRSAQEDIFTQPVNMAGLPAVTVPVALASTRLPISLQLIGQAFQEQKLLTVANWLEQQVKFPLIELPDMHENTEKSSSSLVV
;
A
#
# COMPACT_ATOMS: atom_id res chain seq x y z
N MET A 1 -15.58 22.35 0.41
CA MET A 1 -16.05 21.04 -0.10
C MET A 1 -14.91 20.06 0.10
N VAL A 2 -14.96 19.21 1.13
CA VAL A 2 -13.90 18.22 1.40
C VAL A 2 -14.08 17.08 0.42
N ALA A 3 -13.28 17.04 -0.64
CA ALA A 3 -13.29 15.92 -1.58
C ALA A 3 -12.50 14.76 -0.95
N LEU A 4 -13.22 13.78 -0.39
CA LEU A 4 -12.67 12.45 -0.10
C LEU A 4 -12.75 11.65 -1.41
N LEU A 5 -11.60 11.32 -2.01
CA LEU A 5 -11.58 10.50 -3.21
C LEU A 5 -11.64 9.03 -2.79
N VAL A 6 -12.78 8.39 -3.04
CA VAL A 6 -12.95 6.97 -2.78
C VAL A 6 -12.66 6.20 -4.07
N SER A 7 -11.44 5.67 -4.21
CA SER A 7 -11.15 4.69 -5.26
C SER A 7 -11.56 3.30 -4.77
N LEU A 8 -12.84 2.96 -4.91
CA LEU A 8 -13.40 1.64 -4.58
C LEU A 8 -13.05 0.54 -5.60
N LEU A 9 -12.37 0.89 -6.70
CA LEU A 9 -11.90 -0.13 -7.63
C LEU A 9 -10.63 -0.76 -7.08
N ALA A 10 -10.81 -1.94 -6.49
CA ALA A 10 -9.80 -2.99 -6.49
C ALA A 10 -9.39 -3.22 -7.95
N CYS A 11 -8.35 -2.52 -8.41
CA CYS A 11 -7.84 -2.63 -9.77
C CYS A 11 -7.08 -3.96 -9.87
N PHE A 12 -7.81 -5.08 -9.81
CA PHE A 12 -7.41 -6.48 -9.73
C PHE A 12 -5.94 -6.72 -9.36
N CYS A 13 -5.54 -6.13 -8.22
CA CYS A 13 -4.18 -5.77 -7.81
C CYS A 13 -3.07 -6.00 -8.84
N ARG A 14 -2.76 -4.97 -9.62
CA ARG A 14 -1.53 -4.89 -10.42
C ARG A 14 -0.52 -3.94 -9.79
N SER A 15 0.74 -4.28 -9.91
CA SER A 15 1.88 -3.49 -9.46
C SER A 15 2.01 -2.23 -10.36
N GLY A 16 2.51 -1.12 -9.82
CA GLY A 16 2.78 0.11 -10.58
C GLY A 16 1.60 0.94 -11.14
N SER A 17 0.36 0.42 -11.12
CA SER A 17 -0.84 1.08 -11.68
C SER A 17 -0.72 1.48 -13.16
N THR A 18 0.04 0.71 -13.94
CA THR A 18 0.33 0.96 -15.36
C THR A 18 -0.70 0.37 -16.32
N ASP A 19 -1.43 -0.65 -15.88
CA ASP A 19 -2.24 -1.48 -16.78
C ASP A 19 -3.75 -1.29 -16.61
N SER A 20 -4.16 -0.13 -16.09
CA SER A 20 -5.58 0.23 -16.04
C SER A 20 -6.15 0.31 -17.46
N VAL A 21 -7.38 -0.16 -17.65
CA VAL A 21 -8.11 -0.06 -18.93
C VAL A 21 -8.27 1.41 -19.37
N PHE A 22 -8.24 2.34 -18.41
CA PHE A 22 -8.36 3.78 -18.65
C PHE A 22 -7.01 4.49 -18.85
N GLY A 23 -5.90 3.74 -18.84
CA GLY A 23 -4.55 4.26 -19.01
C GLY A 23 -3.75 4.35 -17.70
N PRO A 24 -2.41 4.46 -17.82
CA PRO A 24 -1.50 4.44 -16.68
C PRO A 24 -1.60 5.70 -15.81
N VAL A 25 -1.39 5.55 -14.50
CA VAL A 25 -1.29 6.68 -13.56
C VAL A 25 0.17 7.12 -13.41
N ARG A 26 0.46 8.38 -13.73
CA ARG A 26 1.82 8.97 -13.62
C ARG A 26 2.08 9.51 -12.21
N ASN A 27 3.28 9.28 -11.68
CA ASN A 27 3.65 9.75 -10.35
C ASN A 27 3.85 11.27 -10.31
N PRO A 28 3.17 11.99 -9.37
CA PRO A 28 3.28 13.44 -9.24
C PRO A 28 4.68 14.01 -9.12
N TRP A 29 5.57 13.31 -8.44
CA TRP A 29 6.94 13.76 -8.29
C TRP A 29 7.69 13.88 -9.62
N SER A 30 7.30 13.11 -10.65
CA SER A 30 7.94 13.13 -11.97
C SER A 30 7.82 14.47 -12.70
N TYR A 31 6.79 15.26 -12.37
CA TYR A 31 6.52 16.57 -12.97
C TYR A 31 6.60 17.72 -11.96
N SER A 32 7.05 17.43 -10.74
CA SER A 32 7.31 18.44 -9.71
C SER A 32 8.47 19.36 -10.08
N THR A 33 8.46 20.59 -9.57
CA THR A 33 9.58 21.55 -9.69
C THR A 33 10.88 20.92 -9.19
N HIS A 34 10.79 20.16 -8.09
CA HIS A 34 11.88 19.45 -7.45
C HIS A 34 12.63 18.48 -8.36
N CYS A 35 11.94 17.86 -9.32
CA CYS A 35 12.55 16.97 -10.32
C CYS A 35 12.94 17.70 -11.61
N ARG A 36 12.21 18.76 -12.01
CA ARG A 36 12.46 19.49 -13.27
C ARG A 36 13.80 20.23 -13.29
N ASP A 37 14.21 20.83 -12.17
CA ASP A 37 15.47 21.59 -12.08
C ASP A 37 16.72 20.75 -12.40
N ARG A 38 16.65 19.42 -12.24
CA ARG A 38 17.73 18.49 -12.61
C ARG A 38 17.75 18.13 -14.10
N SER A 39 16.60 18.21 -14.78
CA SER A 39 16.48 17.83 -16.19
C SER A 39 17.04 18.90 -17.16
N GLY A 40 17.27 20.12 -16.69
CA GLY A 40 17.72 21.24 -17.53
C GLY A 40 16.73 21.60 -18.65
N GLN A 41 15.48 21.14 -18.56
CA GLN A 41 14.49 21.32 -19.61
C GLN A 41 13.82 22.68 -19.50
N THR A 42 14.01 23.49 -20.53
CA THR A 42 13.24 24.71 -20.78
C THR A 42 11.74 24.39 -20.93
N PRO A 43 10.84 25.33 -20.57
CA PRO A 43 9.43 25.17 -20.88
C PRO A 43 9.26 25.17 -22.40
N GLY A 44 9.03 23.99 -22.99
CA GLY A 44 8.85 23.80 -24.43
C GLY A 44 9.72 22.72 -25.10
N GLY A 45 10.69 22.11 -24.39
CA GLY A 45 11.46 20.98 -24.90
C GLY A 45 10.76 19.65 -24.61
N GLY A 46 10.31 18.93 -25.63
CA GLY A 46 9.48 17.73 -25.48
C GLY A 46 10.08 16.66 -24.57
N THR A 47 9.48 16.47 -23.39
CA THR A 47 9.62 15.23 -22.63
C THR A 47 9.14 14.08 -23.51
N SER A 48 9.93 13.02 -23.66
CA SER A 48 9.36 11.79 -24.18
C SER A 48 8.18 11.42 -23.28
N ASP A 49 7.05 11.02 -23.87
CA ASP A 49 5.79 10.78 -23.14
C ASP A 49 5.87 9.63 -22.10
N SER A 50 7.05 9.01 -21.99
CA SER A 50 7.39 7.88 -21.13
C SER A 50 8.42 8.19 -20.03
N ASP A 51 8.95 9.42 -19.92
CA ASP A 51 9.91 9.78 -18.86
C ASP A 51 9.23 10.19 -17.55
N TRP A 52 8.58 9.21 -16.91
CA TRP A 52 7.92 9.39 -15.60
C TRP A 52 8.08 8.12 -14.74
N ALA A 53 7.97 8.26 -13.42
CA ALA A 53 8.04 7.16 -12.46
C ALA A 53 6.65 6.59 -12.15
N VAL A 54 6.57 5.30 -11.84
CA VAL A 54 5.30 4.66 -11.47
C VAL A 54 4.80 5.15 -10.10
N THR A 55 3.49 5.09 -9.88
CA THR A 55 2.85 5.44 -8.61
C THR A 55 2.87 4.31 -7.60
N GLY A 56 3.42 3.13 -7.95
CA GLY A 56 3.16 1.89 -7.22
C GLY A 56 1.75 1.37 -7.49
N GLY A 57 1.42 0.22 -6.92
CA GLY A 57 0.12 -0.40 -7.13
C GLY A 57 -0.42 -1.13 -5.91
N SER A 58 -1.73 -1.35 -5.84
CA SER A 58 -2.74 -1.07 -6.88
C SER A 58 -3.53 0.22 -6.70
N SER A 59 -3.40 0.90 -5.55
CA SER A 59 -4.10 2.15 -5.27
C SER A 59 -3.29 3.39 -5.74
N GLY A 60 -2.62 3.31 -6.89
CA GLY A 60 -1.77 4.38 -7.42
C GLY A 60 -2.52 5.67 -7.76
N GLY A 61 -3.76 5.55 -8.25
CA GLY A 61 -4.64 6.71 -8.47
C GLY A 61 -4.98 7.46 -7.18
N SER A 62 -5.30 6.73 -6.12
CA SER A 62 -5.57 7.30 -4.78
C SER A 62 -4.35 8.05 -4.24
N ALA A 63 -3.16 7.46 -4.37
CA ALA A 63 -1.93 8.08 -3.90
C ALA A 63 -1.56 9.31 -4.72
N ALA A 64 -1.64 9.21 -6.05
CA ALA A 64 -1.37 10.33 -6.95
C ALA A 64 -2.30 11.51 -6.67
N ALA A 65 -3.61 11.26 -6.45
CA ALA A 65 -4.58 12.32 -6.19
C ALA A 65 -4.36 13.05 -4.85
N VAL A 66 -3.87 12.37 -3.82
CA VAL A 66 -3.53 13.00 -2.53
C VAL A 66 -2.22 13.79 -2.65
N ALA A 67 -1.22 13.20 -3.29
CA ALA A 67 0.07 13.85 -3.54
C ALA A 67 -0.10 15.10 -4.41
N SER A 68 -0.88 15.05 -5.50
CA SER A 68 -1.11 16.19 -6.38
C SER A 68 -2.07 17.25 -5.85
N LEU A 69 -2.47 17.16 -4.57
CA LEU A 69 -3.43 18.07 -3.92
C LEU A 69 -4.85 18.08 -4.55
N THR A 70 -5.18 17.09 -5.37
CA THR A 70 -6.51 16.96 -5.99
C THR A 70 -7.58 16.55 -4.96
N CYS A 71 -7.18 15.86 -3.90
CA CYS A 71 -8.04 15.54 -2.76
C CYS A 71 -7.29 15.70 -1.42
N PHE A 72 -8.05 15.81 -0.32
CA PHE A 72 -7.47 15.91 1.03
C PHE A 72 -7.02 14.56 1.56
N ALA A 73 -7.87 13.56 1.37
CA ALA A 73 -7.64 12.18 1.72
C ALA A 73 -8.24 11.29 0.64
N SER A 74 -7.72 10.08 0.53
CA SER A 74 -8.30 9.06 -0.33
C SER A 74 -8.34 7.71 0.35
N LEU A 75 -9.22 6.85 -0.16
CA LEU A 75 -9.28 5.45 0.23
C LEU A 75 -8.64 4.58 -0.86
N GLY A 76 -7.99 3.53 -0.42
CA GLY A 76 -7.49 2.45 -1.25
C GLY A 76 -7.84 1.09 -0.65
N SER A 77 -7.27 0.03 -1.20
CA SER A 77 -7.29 -1.30 -0.60
C SER A 77 -5.88 -1.81 -0.45
N ASP A 78 -5.59 -2.55 0.62
CA ASP A 78 -4.29 -3.15 0.88
C ASP A 78 -4.44 -4.65 1.15
N THR A 79 -4.12 -5.46 0.13
CA THR A 79 -4.13 -6.93 0.21
C THR A 79 -2.73 -7.51 0.44
N GLY A 80 -1.70 -6.79 0.01
CA GLY A 80 -0.29 -7.20 0.12
C GLY A 80 0.70 -6.04 0.14
N GLY A 81 0.24 -4.80 0.33
CA GLY A 81 1.02 -3.57 0.16
C GLY A 81 0.32 -2.49 -0.68
N SER A 82 -0.88 -2.77 -1.19
CA SER A 82 -1.55 -1.90 -2.18
C SER A 82 -2.00 -0.52 -1.69
N THR A 83 -1.84 -0.19 -0.42
CA THR A 83 -1.92 1.19 0.10
C THR A 83 -0.55 1.73 0.46
N ARG A 84 0.29 0.91 1.09
CA ARG A 84 1.63 1.32 1.57
C ARG A 84 2.63 1.56 0.44
N ASN A 85 2.70 0.69 -0.57
CA ASN A 85 3.62 0.84 -1.70
C ASN A 85 3.30 2.11 -2.52
N PRO A 86 2.02 2.40 -2.87
CA PRO A 86 1.73 3.66 -3.55
C PRO A 86 1.98 4.90 -2.70
N ALA A 87 1.67 4.85 -1.40
CA ALA A 87 1.96 5.95 -0.49
C ALA A 87 3.47 6.22 -0.42
N ALA A 88 4.29 5.17 -0.36
CA ALA A 88 5.74 5.27 -0.38
C ALA A 88 6.26 5.92 -1.65
N ASN A 89 5.80 5.46 -2.81
CA ASN A 89 6.25 5.94 -4.11
C ASN A 89 5.79 7.38 -4.39
N CYS A 90 4.62 7.78 -3.88
CA CYS A 90 4.07 9.12 -4.05
C CYS A 90 4.43 10.09 -2.91
N GLY A 91 5.21 9.66 -1.92
CA GLY A 91 5.69 10.53 -0.84
C GLY A 91 4.57 11.06 0.05
N ILE A 92 3.63 10.20 0.42
CA ILE A 92 2.48 10.53 1.28
C ILE A 92 2.34 9.48 2.39
N VAL A 93 1.47 9.73 3.36
CA VAL A 93 1.16 8.79 4.43
C VAL A 93 0.16 7.74 3.94
N GLY A 94 0.46 6.47 4.19
CA GLY A 94 -0.40 5.34 3.84
C GLY A 94 -0.62 4.41 5.02
N LEU A 95 -1.84 4.38 5.54
CA LEU A 95 -2.22 3.53 6.66
C LEU A 95 -3.00 2.31 6.17
N LYS A 96 -2.49 1.13 6.54
CA LYS A 96 -3.26 -0.11 6.53
C LYS A 96 -3.62 -0.48 7.98
N PRO A 97 -4.89 -0.33 8.41
CA PRO A 97 -5.32 -0.72 9.75
C PRO A 97 -5.25 -2.24 9.99
N THR A 98 -5.53 -2.65 11.22
CA THR A 98 -5.70 -4.06 11.61
C THR A 98 -6.81 -4.70 10.78
N TYR A 99 -6.61 -5.95 10.36
CA TYR A 99 -7.66 -6.70 9.67
C TYR A 99 -8.88 -6.84 10.59
N GLY A 100 -10.04 -6.39 10.10
CA GLY A 100 -11.29 -6.36 10.87
C GLY A 100 -11.56 -5.06 11.63
N LEU A 101 -10.69 -4.05 11.56
CA LEU A 101 -10.98 -2.73 12.15
C LEU A 101 -11.88 -1.87 11.25
N LEU A 102 -11.70 -1.97 9.93
CA LEU A 102 -12.55 -1.31 8.93
C LEU A 102 -13.40 -2.34 8.18
N SER A 103 -14.67 -2.02 7.95
CA SER A 103 -15.58 -2.86 7.17
C SER A 103 -15.14 -3.00 5.72
N ARG A 104 -15.25 -4.22 5.20
CA ARG A 104 -15.07 -4.57 3.78
C ARG A 104 -16.42 -4.62 3.05
N HIS A 105 -17.53 -4.28 3.69
CA HIS A 105 -18.81 -4.21 3.02
C HIS A 105 -18.78 -3.12 1.93
N GLY A 106 -19.06 -3.51 0.69
CA GLY A 106 -18.95 -2.63 -0.49
C GLY A 106 -17.55 -2.62 -1.14
N LEU A 107 -16.52 -3.19 -0.51
CA LEU A 107 -15.24 -3.42 -1.15
C LEU A 107 -15.36 -4.62 -2.11
N ILE A 108 -14.94 -4.44 -3.37
CA ILE A 108 -14.87 -5.55 -4.32
C ILE A 108 -13.73 -6.48 -3.87
N PRO A 109 -14.01 -7.73 -3.46
CA PRO A 109 -13.01 -8.57 -2.81
C PRO A 109 -12.00 -9.12 -3.82
N LEU A 110 -10.73 -9.09 -3.45
CA LEU A 110 -9.66 -9.82 -4.11
C LEU A 110 -9.32 -11.08 -3.30
N VAL A 111 -8.90 -10.89 -2.04
CA VAL A 111 -8.54 -11.96 -1.10
C VAL A 111 -9.20 -11.62 0.24
N ASN A 112 -10.34 -12.23 0.53
CA ASN A 112 -11.17 -11.87 1.68
C ASN A 112 -10.40 -11.94 3.00
N SER A 113 -9.47 -12.87 3.11
CA SER A 113 -8.69 -13.07 4.34
C SER A 113 -7.50 -12.09 4.50
N LEU A 114 -7.25 -11.21 3.53
CA LEU A 114 -6.11 -10.28 3.50
C LEU A 114 -6.48 -8.84 3.13
N ASP A 115 -7.61 -8.64 2.45
CA ASP A 115 -8.09 -7.32 2.02
C ASP A 115 -8.40 -6.44 3.23
N VAL A 116 -7.82 -5.24 3.26
CA VAL A 116 -8.12 -4.20 4.24
C VAL A 116 -8.33 -2.87 3.51
N PRO A 117 -9.42 -2.13 3.76
CA PRO A 117 -9.53 -0.75 3.30
C PRO A 117 -8.37 0.09 3.86
N GLY A 118 -7.66 0.77 2.98
CA GLY A 118 -6.51 1.60 3.34
C GLY A 118 -6.85 3.08 3.30
N ILE A 119 -6.13 3.87 4.09
CA ILE A 119 -6.28 5.32 4.19
C ILE A 119 -5.00 5.97 3.67
N MET A 120 -5.14 6.98 2.81
CA MET A 120 -4.02 7.76 2.28
C MET A 120 -4.25 9.24 2.53
N THR A 121 -3.25 9.90 3.10
CA THR A 121 -3.30 11.32 3.50
C THR A 121 -1.92 11.94 3.36
N ARG A 122 -1.82 13.27 3.50
CA ARG A 122 -0.51 13.96 3.50
C ARG A 122 0.16 14.01 4.86
N SER A 123 -0.60 13.85 5.94
CA SER A 123 -0.10 13.83 7.31
C SER A 123 -0.59 12.63 8.09
N VAL A 124 0.15 12.23 9.13
CA VAL A 124 -0.28 11.16 10.06
C VAL A 124 -1.52 11.59 10.84
N HIS A 125 -1.62 12.87 11.19
CA HIS A 125 -2.79 13.44 11.86
C HIS A 125 -4.07 13.30 11.03
N ASP A 126 -4.01 13.57 9.72
CA ASP A 126 -5.14 13.36 8.83
C ASP A 126 -5.52 11.88 8.74
N ALA A 127 -4.54 10.97 8.71
CA ALA A 127 -4.81 9.52 8.68
C ALA A 127 -5.54 9.07 9.95
N ALA A 128 -5.13 9.58 11.13
CA ALA A 128 -5.79 9.32 12.40
C ALA A 128 -7.24 9.85 12.42
N THR A 129 -7.44 11.05 11.87
CA THR A 129 -8.78 11.66 11.75
C THR A 129 -9.70 10.82 10.88
N VAL A 130 -9.24 10.42 9.69
CA VAL A 130 -10.02 9.58 8.77
C VAL A 130 -10.29 8.20 9.39
N LEU A 131 -9.30 7.59 10.05
CA LEU A 131 -9.49 6.31 10.75
C LEU A 131 -10.54 6.42 11.85
N GLY A 132 -10.52 7.50 12.64
CA GLY A 132 -11.50 7.74 13.70
C GLY A 132 -12.94 7.83 13.21
N VAL A 133 -13.15 8.24 11.95
CA VAL A 133 -14.48 8.27 11.31
C VAL A 133 -14.90 6.91 10.77
N LEU A 134 -13.96 6.13 10.23
CA LEU A 134 -14.26 4.89 9.51
C LEU A 134 -14.29 3.64 10.38
N GLN A 135 -13.57 3.64 11.51
CA GLN A 135 -13.41 2.44 12.33
C GLN A 135 -14.67 2.05 13.09
N GLY A 136 -14.87 0.74 13.22
CA GLY A 136 -15.95 0.18 14.03
C GLY A 136 -16.56 -1.08 13.44
N HIS A 137 -17.36 -1.74 14.28
CA HIS A 137 -18.12 -2.91 13.89
C HIS A 137 -19.21 -2.54 12.88
N ASP A 138 -19.27 -3.29 11.79
CA ASP A 138 -20.32 -3.18 10.78
C ASP A 138 -21.11 -4.50 10.73
N PRO A 139 -22.41 -4.51 11.08
CA PRO A 139 -23.23 -5.72 11.05
C PRO A 139 -23.35 -6.35 9.65
N LYS A 140 -22.99 -5.63 8.56
CA LYS A 140 -22.97 -6.15 7.19
C LYS A 140 -21.65 -6.82 6.80
N ASP A 141 -20.65 -6.78 7.67
CA ASP A 141 -19.37 -7.47 7.50
C ASP A 141 -19.05 -8.30 8.76
N SER A 142 -19.27 -9.61 8.64
CA SER A 142 -19.02 -10.60 9.69
C SER A 142 -17.55 -10.73 10.11
N THR A 143 -16.62 -10.03 9.44
CA THR A 143 -15.20 -10.03 9.77
C THR A 143 -14.75 -8.78 10.52
N THR A 144 -15.63 -7.79 10.68
CA THR A 144 -15.35 -6.67 11.58
C THR A 144 -15.36 -7.17 13.02
N VAL A 145 -14.40 -6.70 13.80
CA VAL A 145 -14.27 -7.07 15.22
C VAL A 145 -15.00 -6.03 16.05
N ASP A 146 -15.82 -6.50 16.98
CA ASP A 146 -16.43 -5.65 18.00
C ASP A 146 -15.34 -5.18 18.98
N TYR A 147 -14.77 -4.03 18.68
CA TYR A 147 -13.68 -3.40 19.42
C TYR A 147 -14.10 -1.98 19.82
N PRO A 148 -13.75 -1.51 21.03
CA PRO A 148 -14.10 -0.15 21.46
C PRO A 148 -13.57 0.92 20.49
N VAL A 149 -14.49 1.60 19.81
CA VAL A 149 -14.15 2.71 18.92
C VAL A 149 -13.82 3.93 19.77
N THR A 150 -12.53 4.22 19.90
CA THR A 150 -12.06 5.46 20.54
C THR A 150 -11.43 6.35 19.47
N PRO A 151 -11.83 7.63 19.35
CA PRO A 151 -11.14 8.58 18.48
C PRO A 151 -9.64 8.57 18.78
N ILE A 152 -8.83 8.51 17.73
CA ILE A 152 -7.38 8.53 17.88
C ILE A 152 -6.94 9.96 18.16
N ASN A 153 -6.32 10.18 19.31
CA ASN A 153 -5.81 11.47 19.71
C ASN A 153 -4.29 11.45 19.64
N LEU A 154 -3.71 12.25 18.74
CA LEU A 154 -2.27 12.37 18.61
C LEU A 154 -1.80 13.58 19.43
N PRO A 155 -0.99 13.39 20.48
CA PRO A 155 -0.44 14.51 21.24
C PRO A 155 0.60 15.27 20.40
N ASP A 156 0.72 16.57 20.65
CA ASP A 156 1.70 17.42 19.97
C ASP A 156 3.14 17.13 20.43
N ASP A 157 3.33 16.94 21.73
CA ASP A 157 4.60 16.56 22.35
C ASP A 157 4.61 15.05 22.62
N ILE A 158 5.41 14.33 21.84
CA ILE A 158 5.46 12.86 21.85
C ILE A 158 6.80 12.40 22.40
N ASP A 159 6.75 11.73 23.55
CA ASP A 159 7.89 11.05 24.13
C ASP A 159 8.00 9.62 23.60
N VAL A 160 9.12 9.30 22.94
CA VAL A 160 9.43 7.97 22.42
C VAL A 160 10.45 7.21 23.27
N SER A 161 10.92 7.79 24.39
CA SER A 161 11.98 7.20 25.23
C SER A 161 11.60 5.86 25.85
N SER A 162 10.31 5.62 26.09
CA SER A 162 9.80 4.35 26.59
C SER A 162 9.53 3.30 25.50
N ILE A 163 9.70 3.65 24.22
CA ILE A 163 9.33 2.79 23.09
C ILE A 163 10.49 1.87 22.70
N CYS A 164 10.16 0.61 22.45
CA CYS A 164 11.07 -0.37 21.86
C CYS A 164 10.78 -0.58 20.36
N ILE A 165 11.73 -0.24 19.51
CA ILE A 165 11.66 -0.42 18.05
C ILE A 165 12.49 -1.65 17.64
N GLY A 166 11.86 -2.60 16.96
CA GLY A 166 12.52 -3.75 16.38
C GLY A 166 12.96 -3.50 14.93
N ILE A 167 14.16 -3.97 14.58
CA ILE A 167 14.73 -3.96 13.24
C ILE A 167 14.88 -5.41 12.75
N PRO A 168 14.02 -5.88 11.81
CA PRO A 168 14.09 -7.27 11.34
C PRO A 168 15.33 -7.52 10.49
N ARG A 169 16.19 -8.46 10.91
CA ARG A 169 17.42 -8.79 10.16
C ARG A 169 17.14 -9.34 8.75
N GLU A 170 16.04 -10.06 8.58
CA GLU A 170 15.65 -10.65 7.29
C GLU A 170 15.24 -9.60 6.25
N TYR A 171 15.06 -8.34 6.65
CA TYR A 171 14.65 -7.24 5.77
C TYR A 171 15.85 -6.52 5.11
N HIS A 172 17.09 -6.91 5.43
CA HIS A 172 18.27 -6.57 4.65
C HIS A 172 18.31 -7.38 3.33
N ALA A 173 17.36 -7.09 2.44
CA ALA A 173 17.19 -7.80 1.18
C ALA A 173 18.35 -7.48 0.20
N PRO A 174 18.81 -8.45 -0.61
CA PRO A 174 19.91 -8.22 -1.55
C PRO A 174 19.69 -7.09 -2.57
N SER A 175 18.43 -6.80 -2.91
CA SER A 175 18.04 -5.77 -3.89
C SER A 175 17.68 -4.42 -3.26
N LEU A 176 17.90 -4.23 -1.95
CA LEU A 176 17.64 -2.97 -1.26
C LEU A 176 18.67 -1.91 -1.71
N SER A 177 18.22 -0.74 -2.17
CA SER A 177 19.16 0.31 -2.57
C SER A 177 19.95 0.84 -1.37
N SER A 178 21.17 1.29 -1.64
CA SER A 178 22.03 1.91 -0.63
C SER A 178 21.41 3.18 -0.04
N GLU A 179 20.67 3.96 -0.85
CA GLU A 179 19.94 5.14 -0.36
C GLU A 179 18.83 4.73 0.63
N THR A 180 17.99 3.74 0.29
CA THR A 180 16.92 3.26 1.18
C THR A 180 17.50 2.67 2.47
N LEU A 181 18.56 1.86 2.38
CA LEU A 181 19.25 1.31 3.53
C LEU A 181 19.84 2.42 4.43
N SER A 182 20.49 3.42 3.84
CA SER A 182 21.05 4.56 4.56
C SER A 182 19.97 5.34 5.32
N HIS A 183 18.82 5.62 4.68
CA HIS A 183 17.71 6.30 5.33
C HIS A 183 17.01 5.45 6.40
N TRP A 184 16.95 4.13 6.22
CA TRP A 184 16.46 3.21 7.23
C TRP A 184 17.34 3.24 8.48
N SER A 185 18.67 3.09 8.32
CA SER A 185 19.63 3.18 9.42
C SER A 185 19.58 4.55 10.12
N ARG A 186 19.56 5.64 9.35
CA ARG A 186 19.46 7.00 9.91
C ARG A 186 18.19 7.21 10.71
N THR A 187 17.07 6.62 10.28
CA THR A 187 15.81 6.72 11.01
C THR A 187 15.85 5.90 12.31
N ALA A 188 16.47 4.73 12.30
CA ALA A 188 16.74 3.98 13.52
C ALA A 188 17.59 4.79 14.51
N GLU A 189 18.66 5.44 14.04
CA GLU A 189 19.48 6.34 14.88
C GLU A 189 18.70 7.54 15.43
N LEU A 190 17.72 8.09 14.69
CA LEU A 190 16.87 9.16 15.20
C LEU A 190 16.06 8.69 16.41
N PHE A 191 15.49 7.49 16.35
CA PHE A 191 14.80 6.88 17.48
C PHE A 191 15.74 6.66 18.67
N GLU A 192 16.94 6.10 18.45
CA GLU A 192 17.93 5.90 19.53
C GLU A 192 18.33 7.23 20.18
N LYS A 193 18.61 8.28 19.39
CA LYS A 193 18.98 9.61 19.89
C LYS A 193 17.86 10.26 20.69
N ALA A 194 16.61 9.94 20.39
CA ALA A 194 15.43 10.37 21.13
C ALA A 194 15.14 9.54 22.38
N GLY A 195 16.00 8.55 22.69
CA GLY A 195 15.92 7.72 23.89
C GLY A 195 15.16 6.41 23.70
N ALA A 196 14.60 6.14 22.52
CA ALA A 196 13.93 4.86 22.25
C ALA A 196 14.95 3.71 22.24
N ARG A 197 14.52 2.52 22.65
CA ARG A 197 15.35 1.31 22.58
C ARG A 197 15.22 0.70 21.19
N VAL A 198 16.30 0.68 20.41
CA VAL A 198 16.32 0.00 19.10
C VAL A 198 17.01 -1.35 19.24
N VAL A 199 16.37 -2.42 18.76
CA VAL A 199 16.89 -3.79 18.86
C VAL A 199 16.74 -4.54 17.55
N GLU A 200 17.74 -5.35 17.21
CA GLU A 200 17.61 -6.32 16.12
C GLU A 200 16.63 -7.44 16.53
N VAL A 201 15.75 -7.84 15.61
CA VAL A 201 14.78 -8.93 15.78
C VAL A 201 14.81 -9.89 14.60
N SER A 202 14.12 -11.02 14.73
CA SER A 202 14.07 -12.06 13.69
C SER A 202 12.65 -12.44 13.33
N LEU A 203 12.39 -12.43 12.03
CA LEU A 203 11.15 -12.86 11.39
C LEU A 203 11.47 -13.90 10.29
N PRO A 204 11.95 -15.11 10.65
CA PRO A 204 12.59 -16.05 9.72
C PRO A 204 11.69 -16.59 8.60
N HIS A 205 10.37 -16.53 8.77
CA HIS A 205 9.43 -17.04 7.77
C HIS A 205 8.94 -15.98 6.79
N THR A 206 9.30 -14.70 6.96
CA THR A 206 8.83 -13.60 6.09
C THR A 206 9.29 -13.73 4.64
N GLN A 207 10.48 -14.32 4.41
CA GLN A 207 10.97 -14.69 3.08
C GLN A 207 10.02 -15.62 2.29
N HIS A 208 9.15 -16.36 2.98
CA HIS A 208 8.16 -17.24 2.34
C HIS A 208 6.84 -16.54 2.03
N SER A 209 6.68 -15.27 2.42
CA SER A 209 5.44 -14.51 2.25
C SER A 209 5.00 -14.47 0.79
N ILE A 210 5.90 -14.11 -0.14
CA ILE A 210 5.57 -13.94 -1.57
C ILE A 210 4.93 -15.21 -2.16
N VAL A 211 5.51 -16.38 -1.87
CA VAL A 211 5.02 -17.66 -2.39
C VAL A 211 3.73 -18.08 -1.67
N CYS A 212 3.67 -17.88 -0.35
CA CYS A 212 2.47 -18.15 0.45
C CYS A 212 1.27 -17.32 -0.05
N TYR A 213 1.48 -16.02 -0.23
CA TYR A 213 0.48 -15.10 -0.76
C TYR A 213 0.02 -15.51 -2.13
N HIS A 214 0.93 -15.87 -3.03
CA HIS A 214 0.56 -16.26 -4.37
C HIS A 214 -0.48 -17.40 -4.35
N VAL A 215 -0.26 -18.46 -3.57
CA VAL A 215 -1.20 -19.58 -3.48
C VAL A 215 -2.54 -19.15 -2.90
N LEU A 216 -2.53 -18.42 -1.78
CA LEU A 216 -3.77 -17.98 -1.13
C LEU A 216 -4.56 -17.00 -2.00
N CYS A 217 -3.88 -16.02 -2.58
CA CYS A 217 -4.45 -15.02 -3.47
C CYS A 217 -5.09 -15.69 -4.69
N MET A 218 -4.40 -16.59 -5.38
CA MET A 218 -4.98 -17.25 -6.57
C MET A 218 -6.21 -18.08 -6.21
N ALA A 219 -6.17 -18.83 -5.11
CA ALA A 219 -7.30 -19.62 -4.65
C ALA A 219 -8.53 -18.75 -4.35
N GLU A 220 -8.36 -17.66 -3.60
CA GLU A 220 -9.47 -16.76 -3.27
C GLU A 220 -9.95 -15.96 -4.49
N VAL A 221 -9.06 -15.53 -5.38
CA VAL A 221 -9.44 -14.86 -6.64
C VAL A 221 -10.28 -15.80 -7.52
N ALA A 222 -9.91 -17.07 -7.65
CA ALA A 222 -10.70 -18.03 -8.42
C ALA A 222 -12.15 -18.13 -7.91
N SER A 223 -12.34 -18.12 -6.59
CA SER A 223 -13.65 -18.14 -5.96
C SER A 223 -14.38 -16.79 -6.06
N ASN A 224 -13.72 -15.70 -5.67
CA ASN A 224 -14.33 -14.36 -5.63
C ASN A 224 -14.76 -13.88 -7.01
N MET A 225 -13.95 -14.15 -8.04
CA MET A 225 -14.23 -13.74 -9.40
C MET A 225 -15.28 -14.60 -10.10
N ALA A 226 -15.74 -15.72 -9.50
CA ALA A 226 -16.75 -16.59 -10.11
C ALA A 226 -18.09 -15.86 -10.33
N ARG A 227 -18.40 -14.86 -9.49
CA ARG A 227 -19.63 -14.03 -9.56
C ARG A 227 -19.76 -13.15 -10.81
N PHE A 228 -18.67 -12.92 -11.55
CA PHE A 228 -18.71 -12.12 -12.77
C PHE A 228 -18.98 -13.04 -13.95
N ASP A 229 -20.26 -13.20 -14.28
CA ASP A 229 -20.76 -14.12 -15.29
C ASP A 229 -21.68 -13.46 -16.33
N GLY A 230 -22.03 -12.18 -16.12
CA GLY A 230 -22.86 -11.37 -17.02
C GLY A 230 -24.37 -11.60 -16.88
N LEU A 231 -24.83 -12.31 -15.86
CA LEU A 231 -26.27 -12.51 -15.64
C LEU A 231 -26.91 -11.37 -14.85
N GLU A 232 -26.40 -11.10 -13.64
CA GLU A 232 -26.99 -10.10 -12.76
C GLU A 232 -26.47 -8.69 -13.07
N TYR A 233 -25.19 -8.57 -13.44
CA TYR A 233 -24.53 -7.29 -13.68
C TYR A 233 -23.25 -7.44 -14.52
N GLY A 234 -22.75 -6.30 -14.99
CA GLY A 234 -21.48 -6.21 -15.71
C GLY A 234 -21.60 -6.52 -17.20
N TYR A 235 -20.46 -6.86 -17.81
CA TYR A 235 -20.37 -7.23 -19.22
C TYR A 235 -21.02 -8.59 -19.48
N ARG A 236 -21.70 -8.74 -20.61
CA ARG A 236 -22.28 -9.99 -21.10
C ARG A 236 -21.95 -10.17 -22.57
N SER A 237 -21.39 -11.32 -22.93
CA SER A 237 -21.09 -11.66 -24.32
C SER A 237 -22.37 -11.86 -25.13
N ALA A 238 -22.28 -11.59 -26.44
CA ALA A 238 -23.38 -11.81 -27.39
C ALA A 238 -23.52 -13.29 -27.82
N VAL A 239 -22.61 -14.17 -27.40
CA VAL A 239 -22.67 -15.61 -27.69
C VAL A 239 -23.93 -16.23 -27.07
N ASP A 240 -24.74 -16.87 -27.91
CA ASP A 240 -26.07 -17.40 -27.56
C ASP A 240 -26.20 -18.93 -27.77
N SER A 241 -25.11 -19.62 -28.10
CA SER A 241 -25.12 -21.05 -28.42
C SER A 241 -25.45 -21.95 -27.23
N SER A 242 -24.98 -21.61 -26.02
CA SER A 242 -25.37 -22.25 -24.76
C SER A 242 -25.07 -21.33 -23.58
N THR A 243 -25.61 -21.66 -22.40
CA THR A 243 -25.33 -20.90 -21.17
C THR A 243 -23.85 -21.00 -20.78
N GLU A 244 -23.25 -22.18 -20.92
CA GLU A 244 -21.82 -22.42 -20.65
C GLU A 244 -20.93 -21.65 -21.62
N ALA A 245 -21.28 -21.63 -22.92
CA ALA A 245 -20.56 -20.88 -23.93
C ALA A 245 -20.63 -19.37 -23.65
N MET A 246 -21.81 -18.87 -23.27
CA MET A 246 -22.01 -17.48 -22.88
C MET A 246 -21.16 -17.11 -21.65
N TYR A 247 -21.12 -17.93 -20.60
CA TYR A 247 -20.28 -17.70 -19.42
C TYR A 247 -18.79 -17.68 -19.78
N ALA A 248 -18.34 -18.67 -20.55
CA ALA A 248 -16.94 -18.77 -20.96
C ALA A 248 -16.52 -17.55 -21.79
N ALA A 249 -17.33 -17.15 -22.77
CA ALA A 249 -17.08 -15.98 -23.61
C ALA A 249 -17.09 -14.69 -22.78
N THR A 250 -18.11 -14.49 -21.94
CA THR A 250 -18.23 -13.30 -21.08
C THR A 250 -17.00 -13.10 -20.20
N ARG A 251 -16.52 -14.18 -19.56
CA ARG A 251 -15.33 -14.14 -18.70
C ARG A 251 -14.05 -14.03 -19.50
N HIS A 252 -13.98 -14.62 -20.69
CA HIS A 252 -12.84 -14.48 -21.57
C HIS A 252 -12.70 -13.04 -22.07
N GLU A 253 -13.78 -12.43 -22.53
CA GLU A 253 -13.82 -11.07 -23.07
C GLU A 253 -13.70 -10.00 -21.97
N GLY A 254 -14.35 -10.20 -20.82
CA GLY A 254 -14.43 -9.20 -19.75
C GLY A 254 -13.21 -9.16 -18.82
N PHE A 255 -12.52 -10.28 -18.59
CA PHE A 255 -11.30 -10.28 -17.79
C PHE A 255 -10.07 -10.00 -18.66
N ASN A 256 -9.01 -9.52 -18.02
CA ASN A 256 -7.70 -9.41 -18.67
C ASN A 256 -6.83 -10.65 -18.39
N ASP A 257 -5.68 -10.76 -19.07
CA ASP A 257 -4.78 -11.91 -18.95
C ASP A 257 -4.25 -12.18 -17.54
N VAL A 258 -4.08 -11.13 -16.72
CA VAL A 258 -3.62 -11.31 -15.34
C VAL A 258 -4.72 -12.02 -14.55
N VAL A 259 -5.94 -11.51 -14.57
CA VAL A 259 -7.07 -12.10 -13.83
C VAL A 259 -7.35 -13.54 -14.32
N ARG A 260 -7.39 -13.77 -15.64
CA ARG A 260 -7.58 -15.12 -16.19
C ARG A 260 -6.52 -16.12 -15.71
N ARG A 261 -5.24 -15.73 -15.71
CA ARG A 261 -4.14 -16.57 -15.18
C ARG A 261 -4.31 -16.86 -13.70
N ARG A 262 -4.70 -15.86 -12.89
CA ARG A 262 -4.97 -16.04 -11.45
C ARG A 262 -6.10 -17.05 -11.20
N VAL A 263 -7.21 -16.93 -11.93
CA VAL A 263 -8.35 -17.86 -11.84
C VAL A 263 -7.93 -19.29 -12.21
N LEU A 264 -7.17 -19.46 -13.30
CA LEU A 264 -6.69 -20.77 -13.72
C LEU A 264 -5.77 -21.42 -12.67
N SER A 265 -4.78 -20.68 -12.15
CA SER A 265 -3.89 -21.17 -11.10
C SER A 265 -4.63 -21.46 -9.79
N GLY A 266 -5.60 -20.63 -9.43
CA GLY A 266 -6.42 -20.83 -8.24
C GLY A 266 -7.23 -22.11 -8.31
N ASN A 267 -7.91 -22.35 -9.44
CA ASN A 267 -8.62 -23.60 -9.69
C ASN A 267 -7.68 -24.81 -9.59
N TYR A 268 -6.45 -24.71 -10.13
CA TYR A 268 -5.45 -25.78 -9.99
C TYR A 268 -5.10 -26.07 -8.53
N PHE A 269 -4.88 -25.05 -7.70
CA PHE A 269 -4.58 -25.24 -6.27
C PHE A 269 -5.76 -25.80 -5.48
N LEU A 270 -6.98 -25.52 -5.92
CA LEU A 270 -8.22 -25.94 -5.27
C LEU A 270 -8.72 -27.32 -5.72
N LEU A 271 -8.11 -27.95 -6.73
CA LEU A 271 -8.42 -29.34 -7.09
C LEU A 271 -8.22 -30.27 -5.88
N LYS A 272 -9.12 -31.24 -5.71
CA LYS A 272 -9.09 -32.20 -4.58
C LYS A 272 -7.71 -32.83 -4.33
N GLN A 273 -7.00 -33.19 -5.39
CA GLN A 273 -5.66 -33.80 -5.31
C GLN A 273 -4.54 -32.82 -4.90
N ASN A 274 -4.77 -31.52 -5.07
CA ASN A 274 -3.79 -30.45 -4.85
C ASN A 274 -4.05 -29.64 -3.57
N PHE A 275 -5.30 -29.63 -3.09
CA PHE A 275 -5.77 -28.76 -2.00
C PHE A 275 -4.88 -28.83 -0.75
N ASP A 276 -4.61 -30.04 -0.25
CA ASP A 276 -3.77 -30.23 0.94
C ASP A 276 -2.30 -29.85 0.69
N ARG A 277 -1.80 -30.15 -0.51
CA ARG A 277 -0.41 -29.91 -0.91
C ARG A 277 -0.09 -28.42 -1.04
N TYR A 278 -1.02 -27.63 -1.55
CA TYR A 278 -0.82 -26.21 -1.83
C TYR A 278 -1.57 -25.32 -0.86
N PHE A 279 -2.91 -25.34 -0.87
CA PHE A 279 -3.72 -24.38 -0.11
C PHE A 279 -3.59 -24.55 1.40
N VAL A 280 -3.74 -25.78 1.92
CA VAL A 280 -3.55 -26.06 3.36
C VAL A 280 -2.11 -25.79 3.79
N LYS A 281 -1.13 -26.15 2.97
CA LYS A 281 0.29 -25.87 3.26
C LYS A 281 0.57 -24.37 3.32
N ALA A 282 0.01 -23.58 2.40
CA ALA A 282 0.13 -22.12 2.41
C ALA A 282 -0.48 -21.51 3.67
N GLN A 283 -1.66 -21.96 4.12
CA GLN A 283 -2.25 -21.52 5.38
C GLN A 283 -1.37 -21.83 6.61
N LYS A 284 -0.71 -23.00 6.63
CA LYS A 284 0.26 -23.35 7.68
C LYS A 284 1.48 -22.42 7.67
N VAL A 285 2.00 -22.07 6.49
CA VAL A 285 3.11 -21.09 6.36
C VAL A 285 2.65 -19.70 6.81
N ARG A 286 1.44 -19.26 6.44
CA ARG A 286 0.86 -18.00 6.94
C ARG A 286 0.82 -17.96 8.47
N ARG A 287 0.45 -19.07 9.13
CA ARG A 287 0.48 -19.18 10.60
C ARG A 287 1.90 -19.02 11.16
N LEU A 288 2.92 -19.59 10.51
CA LEU A 288 4.32 -19.40 10.94
C LEU A 288 4.75 -17.93 10.84
N ILE A 289 4.39 -17.24 9.76
CA ILE A 289 4.65 -15.80 9.59
C ILE A 289 3.97 -15.00 10.71
N ALA A 290 2.68 -15.25 10.98
CA ALA A 290 1.95 -14.58 12.06
C ALA A 290 2.57 -14.85 13.44
N ASN A 291 3.04 -16.08 13.68
CA ASN A 291 3.68 -16.45 14.94
C ASN A 291 5.03 -15.75 15.13
N ASP A 292 5.78 -15.46 14.07
CA ASP A 292 7.04 -14.70 14.17
C ASP A 292 6.78 -13.30 14.70
N PHE A 293 5.81 -12.57 14.13
CA PHE A 293 5.40 -11.26 14.64
C PHE A 293 4.91 -11.34 16.10
N ALA A 294 4.06 -12.31 16.41
CA ALA A 294 3.54 -12.49 17.78
C ALA A 294 4.67 -12.70 18.80
N LYS A 295 5.70 -13.48 18.46
CA LYS A 295 6.88 -13.69 19.31
C LYS A 295 7.68 -12.42 19.51
N VAL A 296 7.89 -11.64 18.45
CA VAL A 296 8.63 -10.38 18.51
C VAL A 296 7.90 -9.36 19.38
N PHE A 297 6.59 -9.19 19.23
CA PHE A 297 5.84 -8.28 20.09
C PHE A 297 5.79 -8.77 21.55
N SER A 298 5.70 -10.10 21.76
CA SER A 298 5.72 -10.69 23.11
C SER A 298 7.08 -10.56 23.82
N SER A 299 8.18 -10.30 23.09
CA SER A 299 9.50 -10.08 23.70
C SER A 299 9.72 -8.64 24.18
N GLY A 300 8.68 -7.80 24.16
CA GLY A 300 8.74 -6.41 24.60
C GLY A 300 9.20 -5.45 23.51
N VAL A 301 8.93 -5.77 22.25
CA VAL A 301 9.02 -4.84 21.11
C VAL A 301 7.64 -4.20 20.93
N ASP A 302 7.60 -2.87 20.82
CA ASP A 302 6.35 -2.15 20.62
C ASP A 302 5.99 -2.08 19.15
N LEU A 303 6.96 -1.71 18.30
CA LEU A 303 6.81 -1.50 16.87
C LEU A 303 8.00 -2.04 16.09
N LEU A 304 7.80 -2.34 14.81
CA LEU A 304 8.89 -2.65 13.89
C LEU A 304 9.09 -1.49 12.93
N LEU A 305 10.34 -1.11 12.68
CA LEU A 305 10.72 -0.15 11.66
C LEU A 305 11.35 -0.89 10.47
N THR A 306 10.76 -0.76 9.29
CA THR A 306 11.23 -1.42 8.07
C THR A 306 11.24 -0.47 6.88
N PRO A 307 11.95 -0.76 5.79
CA PRO A 307 11.68 -0.12 4.52
C PRO A 307 10.23 -0.41 4.08
N THR A 308 9.62 0.49 3.32
CA THR A 308 8.34 0.18 2.63
C THR A 308 8.61 -0.50 1.29
N THR A 309 9.55 0.06 0.52
CA THR A 309 9.95 -0.40 -0.82
C THR A 309 11.46 -0.68 -0.87
N LEU A 310 11.93 -1.38 -1.90
CA LEU A 310 13.36 -1.67 -2.11
C LEU A 310 14.16 -0.42 -2.53
N THR A 311 13.53 0.47 -3.28
CA THR A 311 14.09 1.69 -3.86
C THR A 311 13.05 2.79 -3.85
N GLU A 312 13.41 3.98 -4.28
CA GLU A 312 12.44 4.98 -4.74
C GLU A 312 11.60 4.45 -5.93
N ALA A 313 10.59 5.22 -6.34
CA ALA A 313 9.71 4.85 -7.44
C ALA A 313 10.49 4.58 -8.75
N ILE A 314 10.27 3.41 -9.34
CA ILE A 314 10.93 2.97 -10.57
C ILE A 314 10.39 3.77 -11.77
N ARG A 315 11.26 4.11 -12.73
CA ARG A 315 10.85 4.71 -14.01
C ARG A 315 9.93 3.78 -14.78
N TYR A 316 8.90 4.32 -15.42
CA TYR A 316 7.93 3.55 -16.19
C TYR A 316 8.58 2.65 -17.24
N THR A 317 9.55 3.18 -17.99
CA THR A 317 10.29 2.45 -19.02
C THR A 317 11.07 1.26 -18.48
N ASP A 318 11.61 1.34 -17.27
CA ASP A 318 12.26 0.22 -16.60
C ASP A 318 11.23 -0.73 -16.01
N PHE A 319 10.17 -0.18 -15.41
CA PHE A 319 9.09 -0.94 -14.79
C PHE A 319 8.47 -1.93 -15.79
N THR A 320 8.18 -1.50 -17.02
CA THR A 320 7.56 -2.31 -18.07
C THR A 320 8.46 -3.38 -18.71
N LYS A 321 9.76 -3.42 -18.38
CA LYS A 321 10.68 -4.45 -18.90
C LYS A 321 10.47 -5.82 -18.25
N GLU A 322 9.89 -5.85 -17.06
CA GLU A 322 9.67 -7.07 -16.27
C GLU A 322 8.19 -7.44 -16.28
N ASP A 323 7.90 -8.72 -16.07
CA ASP A 323 6.52 -9.17 -15.95
C ASP A 323 5.91 -8.79 -14.58
N ASN A 324 4.58 -8.68 -14.54
CA ASN A 324 3.85 -8.23 -13.34
C ASN A 324 4.04 -9.15 -12.12
N ARG A 325 4.33 -10.45 -12.28
CA ARG A 325 4.61 -11.35 -11.13
C ARG A 325 5.94 -10.97 -10.50
N THR A 326 6.98 -10.76 -11.31
CA THR A 326 8.31 -10.35 -10.85
C THR A 326 8.24 -8.98 -10.18
N ARG A 327 7.52 -8.01 -10.77
CA ARG A 327 7.29 -6.69 -10.17
C ARG A 327 6.56 -6.75 -8.83
N SER A 328 5.47 -7.51 -8.75
CA SER A 328 4.73 -7.66 -7.48
C SER A 328 5.61 -8.28 -6.39
N ALA A 329 6.45 -9.27 -6.73
CA ALA A 329 7.35 -9.89 -5.77
C ALA A 329 8.42 -8.92 -5.23
N GLN A 330 8.87 -7.98 -6.06
CA GLN A 330 9.84 -6.94 -5.68
C GLN A 330 9.19 -5.84 -4.84
N GLU A 331 8.01 -5.35 -5.25
CA GLU A 331 7.32 -4.26 -4.54
C GLU A 331 6.72 -4.71 -3.19
N ASP A 332 6.25 -5.96 -3.09
CA ASP A 332 5.49 -6.43 -1.92
C ASP A 332 6.35 -7.09 -0.83
N ILE A 333 7.68 -7.18 -1.03
CA ILE A 333 8.59 -7.97 -0.17
C ILE A 333 8.53 -7.59 1.31
N PHE A 334 8.40 -6.30 1.62
CA PHE A 334 8.36 -5.80 3.00
C PHE A 334 6.94 -5.59 3.54
N THR A 335 5.96 -5.50 2.65
CA THR A 335 4.60 -5.10 3.00
C THR A 335 3.66 -6.30 3.17
N GLN A 336 3.82 -7.34 2.36
CA GLN A 336 2.93 -8.50 2.36
C GLN A 336 2.94 -9.35 3.64
N PRO A 337 4.07 -9.54 4.36
CA PRO A 337 4.06 -10.28 5.63
C PRO A 337 3.11 -9.67 6.67
N VAL A 338 2.89 -8.35 6.61
CA VAL A 338 1.97 -7.63 7.48
C VAL A 338 0.51 -8.06 7.24
N ASN A 339 0.09 -8.20 5.98
CA ASN A 339 -1.25 -8.70 5.64
C ASN A 339 -1.42 -10.15 6.09
N MET A 340 -0.39 -10.98 5.93
CA MET A 340 -0.41 -12.38 6.38
C MET A 340 -0.69 -12.50 7.88
N ALA A 341 -0.12 -11.59 8.66
CA ALA A 341 -0.30 -11.51 10.11
C ALA A 341 -1.54 -10.71 10.55
N GLY A 342 -2.22 -9.99 9.64
CA GLY A 342 -3.39 -9.17 9.95
C GLY A 342 -3.09 -7.89 10.75
N LEU A 343 -1.83 -7.46 10.80
CA LEU A 343 -1.35 -6.38 11.67
C LEU A 343 -1.50 -4.99 11.04
N PRO A 344 -1.62 -3.90 11.81
CA PRO A 344 -1.61 -2.56 11.26
C PRO A 344 -0.20 -2.11 10.86
N ALA A 345 -0.10 -1.32 9.81
CA ALA A 345 1.15 -0.67 9.40
C ALA A 345 0.90 0.68 8.74
N VAL A 346 1.79 1.63 8.98
CA VAL A 346 1.76 2.96 8.38
C VAL A 346 3.08 3.24 7.68
N THR A 347 2.96 3.73 6.44
CA THR A 347 4.08 4.24 5.65
C THR A 347 4.19 5.74 5.84
N VAL A 348 5.39 6.23 6.10
CA VAL A 348 5.72 7.65 6.28
C VAL A 348 6.89 8.01 5.36
N PRO A 349 6.80 9.09 4.56
CA PRO A 349 7.91 9.57 3.75
C PRO A 349 8.99 10.19 4.62
N VAL A 350 10.26 9.85 4.38
CA VAL A 350 11.37 10.24 5.26
C VAL A 350 12.45 11.07 4.56
N ALA A 351 12.60 10.93 3.24
CA ALA A 351 13.62 11.66 2.48
C ALA A 351 13.32 11.65 0.98
N LEU A 352 14.00 12.54 0.25
CA LEU A 352 14.11 12.44 -1.21
C LEU A 352 15.42 11.75 -1.55
N ALA A 353 15.36 10.78 -2.45
CA ALA A 353 16.54 10.17 -3.08
C ALA A 353 17.33 11.20 -3.90
N SER A 354 18.52 10.83 -4.34
CA SER A 354 19.32 11.58 -5.33
C SER A 354 18.55 11.86 -6.64
N THR A 355 17.58 11.01 -6.96
CA THR A 355 16.64 11.15 -8.08
C THR A 355 15.49 12.12 -7.82
N ARG A 356 15.43 12.73 -6.64
CA ARG A 356 14.36 13.63 -6.16
C ARG A 356 12.99 12.94 -6.05
N LEU A 357 12.98 11.62 -6.05
CA LEU A 357 11.80 10.80 -5.79
C LEU A 357 11.74 10.43 -4.30
N PRO A 358 10.55 10.21 -3.73
CA PRO A 358 10.40 9.89 -2.32
C PRO A 358 11.02 8.54 -1.92
N ILE A 359 11.59 8.52 -0.72
CA ILE A 359 11.96 7.33 0.05
C ILE A 359 11.08 7.33 1.31
N SER A 360 10.44 6.19 1.58
CA SER A 360 9.49 6.06 2.68
C SER A 360 9.74 4.81 3.50
N LEU A 361 9.54 4.90 4.81
CA LEU A 361 9.68 3.80 5.74
C LEU A 361 8.32 3.40 6.30
N GLN A 362 8.27 2.19 6.85
CA GLN A 362 7.07 1.57 7.40
C GLN A 362 7.27 1.32 8.89
N LEU A 363 6.27 1.72 9.67
CA LEU A 363 6.09 1.27 11.05
C LEU A 363 5.01 0.20 11.09
N ILE A 364 5.28 -0.92 11.75
CA ILE A 364 4.34 -2.04 11.93
C ILE A 364 4.01 -2.13 13.41
N GLY A 365 2.72 -2.08 13.75
CA GLY A 365 2.23 -2.14 15.12
C GLY A 365 1.60 -3.49 15.48
N GLN A 366 1.24 -3.64 16.75
CA GLN A 366 0.40 -4.73 17.22
C GLN A 366 -1.05 -4.54 16.77
N ALA A 367 -1.78 -5.65 16.61
CA ALA A 367 -3.21 -5.63 16.28
C ALA A 367 -3.99 -4.76 17.27
N PHE A 368 -4.87 -3.90 16.74
CA PHE A 368 -5.72 -2.98 17.48
C PHE A 368 -4.97 -1.95 18.35
N GLN A 369 -3.72 -1.65 18.02
CA GLN A 369 -2.91 -0.59 18.66
C GLN A 369 -2.60 0.57 17.70
N GLU A 370 -3.53 0.92 16.81
CA GLU A 370 -3.39 2.02 15.84
C GLU A 370 -3.10 3.36 16.53
N GLN A 371 -3.66 3.60 17.71
CA GLN A 371 -3.32 4.77 18.53
C GLN A 371 -1.81 4.88 18.79
N LYS A 372 -1.19 3.80 19.30
CA LYS A 372 0.25 3.77 19.57
C LYS A 372 1.08 3.88 18.29
N LEU A 373 0.66 3.17 17.24
CA LEU A 373 1.30 3.20 15.93
C LEU A 373 1.31 4.61 15.33
N LEU A 374 0.17 5.28 15.31
CA LEU A 374 0.03 6.61 14.72
C LEU A 374 0.68 7.68 15.61
N THR A 375 0.70 7.53 16.94
CA THR A 375 1.47 8.43 17.82
C THR A 375 2.96 8.38 17.48
N VAL A 376 3.55 7.19 17.36
CA VAL A 376 4.99 7.06 17.01
C VAL A 376 5.26 7.50 15.57
N ALA A 377 4.34 7.24 14.63
CA ALA A 377 4.46 7.72 13.27
C ALA A 377 4.39 9.25 13.16
N ASN A 378 3.54 9.90 13.97
CA ASN A 378 3.43 11.36 14.02
C ASN A 378 4.73 11.98 14.55
N TRP A 379 5.33 11.37 15.56
CA TRP A 379 6.66 11.78 16.04
C TRP A 379 7.69 11.69 14.92
N LEU A 380 7.73 10.58 14.19
CA LEU A 380 8.66 10.40 13.07
C LEU A 380 8.45 11.47 11.98
N GLU A 381 7.20 11.72 11.59
CA GLU A 381 6.82 12.76 10.63
C GLU A 381 7.35 14.16 11.05
N GLN A 382 7.20 14.52 12.33
CA GLN A 382 7.72 15.77 12.89
C GLN A 382 9.26 15.87 12.86
N GLN A 383 9.97 14.75 13.03
CA GLN A 383 11.44 14.75 13.00
C GLN A 383 12.00 14.87 11.59
N VAL A 384 11.41 14.17 10.61
CA VAL A 384 11.94 14.11 9.24
C VAL A 384 11.58 15.33 8.40
N LYS A 385 10.44 15.99 8.70
CA LYS A 385 9.95 17.19 8.00
C LYS A 385 10.04 17.04 6.48
N PHE A 386 9.51 15.93 5.97
CA PHE A 386 9.54 15.62 4.55
C PHE A 386 8.86 16.76 3.75
N PRO A 387 9.47 17.23 2.64
CA PRO A 387 8.95 18.37 1.90
C PRO A 387 7.61 18.07 1.25
N LEU A 388 6.73 19.07 1.21
CA LEU A 388 5.55 19.04 0.37
C LEU A 388 5.97 19.10 -1.10
N ILE A 389 5.23 18.38 -1.95
CA ILE A 389 5.43 18.47 -3.39
C ILE A 389 5.06 19.86 -3.91
N GLU A 390 5.94 20.43 -4.72
CA GLU A 390 5.68 21.68 -5.44
C GLU A 390 5.37 21.39 -6.91
N LEU A 391 4.20 21.82 -7.35
CA LEU A 391 3.73 21.66 -8.73
C LEU A 391 3.90 22.97 -9.51
N PRO A 392 4.27 22.93 -10.80
CA PRO A 392 4.65 24.11 -11.60
C PRO A 392 3.61 25.24 -11.62
N ASP A 393 2.31 24.92 -11.64
CA ASP A 393 1.24 25.92 -11.81
C ASP A 393 0.79 26.57 -10.48
N MET A 394 1.37 26.18 -9.34
CA MET A 394 0.99 26.73 -8.04
C MET A 394 1.51 28.15 -7.78
N HIS A 395 2.52 28.61 -8.53
CA HIS A 395 3.16 29.91 -8.33
C HIS A 395 2.60 31.05 -9.20
N GLU A 396 1.93 30.77 -10.33
CA GLU A 396 1.44 31.82 -11.24
C GLU A 396 0.27 32.64 -10.65
N ASN A 397 -0.41 32.14 -9.61
CA ASN A 397 -1.55 32.83 -8.98
C ASN A 397 -1.21 33.63 -7.72
N THR A 398 -0.01 33.48 -7.15
CA THR A 398 0.41 34.23 -5.95
C THR A 398 0.90 35.65 -6.25
N GLU A 399 1.35 35.94 -7.48
CA GLU A 399 1.77 37.30 -7.86
C GLU A 399 0.62 38.20 -8.34
N LYS A 400 -0.59 37.66 -8.56
CA LYS A 400 -1.78 38.43 -8.99
C LYS A 400 -2.85 38.65 -7.91
N SER A 401 -2.65 38.14 -6.69
CA SER A 401 -3.62 38.23 -5.60
C SER A 401 -3.15 39.04 -4.38
N SER A 402 -2.13 39.90 -4.54
CA SER A 402 -1.83 40.98 -3.59
C SER A 402 -2.82 42.14 -3.73
N SER A 403 -4.11 41.85 -3.62
CA SER A 403 -5.11 42.82 -3.19
C SER A 403 -6.24 42.10 -2.46
N SER A 404 -6.30 42.36 -1.15
CA SER A 404 -7.40 42.09 -0.23
C SER A 404 -7.96 40.65 -0.16
N LEU A 405 -7.57 39.92 0.87
CA LEU A 405 -8.52 39.17 1.70
C LEU A 405 -7.91 38.88 3.08
N VAL A 406 -8.33 39.71 4.03
CA VAL A 406 -8.34 39.41 5.46
C VAL A 406 -9.51 38.47 5.70
N VAL A 407 -9.26 37.27 6.23
CA VAL A 407 -10.05 36.60 7.29
C VAL A 407 -9.10 35.74 8.11
#